data_AF-A0A941AT52-F1
#
_entry.id   AF-A0A941AT52-F1
#
_cell.length_a   1.000
_cell.length_b   1.000
_cell.length_c   1.000
_cell.angle_alpha   90.00
_cell.angle_beta   90.00
_cell.angle_gamma   90.00
#
_symmetry.space_group_name_H-M   'P 1'
#
loop_
_entity.id
_entity.type
_entity.pdbx_description
1 polymer ?
#
loop_
_entity_poly.entity_id
_entity_poly.type
_entity_poly.pdbx_seq_one_letter_code
_entity_poly.pdbx_strand_id
1 'polypeptide(L)'
;MRRLTIPSGLRRLAAWLNSGVESPGTRMPTREEFVEHLWKEMINPLDQTSRLDNIIANCKRRPDDPFAEVGPAIERALAAGVSAEDICLIIRSTTYEAVFGTLYAIGDPGVDDNDVFGLYELMATSPSAKW
;
A
#
# COMPACT_ATOMS: atom_id res chain seq x y z
N MET A 1 -10.94 -5.46 -23.04
CA MET A 1 -9.91 -4.73 -22.29
C MET A 1 -10.48 -4.40 -20.91
N ARG A 2 -10.09 -5.10 -19.83
CA ARG A 2 -10.57 -4.82 -18.46
C ARG A 2 -9.83 -3.58 -17.93
N ARG A 3 -10.55 -2.56 -17.44
CA ARG A 3 -9.93 -1.43 -16.73
C ARG A 3 -9.44 -1.93 -15.38
N LEU A 4 -8.14 -1.88 -15.13
CA LEU A 4 -7.61 -2.06 -13.79
C LEU A 4 -8.15 -0.96 -12.89
N THR A 5 -8.88 -1.33 -11.85
CA THR A 5 -9.34 -0.34 -10.89
C THR A 5 -8.28 -0.10 -9.82
N ILE A 6 -7.66 1.08 -9.85
CA ILE A 6 -6.62 1.45 -8.88
C ILE A 6 -7.20 1.46 -7.45
N PRO A 7 -6.60 0.74 -6.48
CA PRO A 7 -6.94 0.81 -5.05
C PRO A 7 -6.93 2.25 -4.49
N SER A 8 -7.76 2.54 -3.49
CA SER A 8 -7.92 3.91 -2.97
C SER A 8 -6.62 4.52 -2.41
N GLY A 9 -5.76 3.73 -1.77
CA GLY A 9 -4.42 4.17 -1.34
C GLY A 9 -3.53 4.55 -2.52
N LEU A 10 -3.49 3.72 -3.57
CA LEU A 10 -2.72 4.00 -4.79
C LEU A 10 -3.28 5.21 -5.57
N ARG A 11 -4.59 5.45 -5.52
CA ARG A 11 -5.19 6.68 -6.06
C ARG A 11 -4.77 7.92 -5.29
N ARG A 12 -4.74 7.86 -3.95
CA ARG A 12 -4.29 8.97 -3.10
C ARG A 12 -2.82 9.26 -3.36
N LEU A 13 -1.98 8.23 -3.47
CA LEU A 13 -0.58 8.37 -3.82
C LEU A 13 -0.41 9.03 -5.20
N ALA A 14 -1.10 8.53 -6.23
CA ALA A 14 -1.02 9.11 -7.57
C ALA A 14 -1.51 10.56 -7.63
N ALA A 15 -2.62 10.88 -6.95
CA ALA A 15 -3.12 12.25 -6.87
C ALA A 15 -2.13 13.19 -6.15
N TRP A 16 -1.50 12.71 -5.07
CA TRP A 16 -0.50 13.46 -4.33
C TRP A 16 0.76 13.71 -5.17
N LEU A 17 1.28 12.68 -5.87
CA LEU A 17 2.42 12.82 -6.78
C LEU A 17 2.12 13.81 -7.92
N ASN A 18 0.94 13.72 -8.54
CA ASN A 18 0.57 14.58 -9.66
C ASN A 18 0.33 16.04 -9.23
N SER A 19 -0.11 16.28 -7.98
CA SER A 19 -0.31 17.64 -7.47
C SER A 19 0.97 18.50 -7.48
N GLY A 20 2.14 17.86 -7.31
CA GLY A 20 3.45 18.53 -7.40
C GLY A 20 3.91 18.80 -8.83
N VAL A 21 3.33 18.11 -9.82
CA VAL A 21 3.67 18.25 -11.25
C VAL A 21 2.79 19.31 -11.93
N GLU A 22 1.51 19.41 -11.55
CA GLU A 22 0.51 20.22 -12.26
C GLU A 22 0.39 21.67 -11.75
N SER A 23 0.95 22.01 -10.58
CA SER A 23 0.79 23.33 -9.95
C SER A 23 2.11 24.11 -9.90
N PRO A 24 2.27 25.20 -10.67
CA PRO A 24 3.45 26.07 -10.58
C PRO A 24 3.53 26.67 -9.16
N GLY A 25 4.48 26.19 -8.35
CA GLY A 25 4.67 26.59 -6.96
C GLY A 25 4.54 25.47 -5.92
N THR A 26 4.09 24.27 -6.31
CA THR A 26 4.06 23.10 -5.41
C THR A 26 5.40 22.36 -5.48
N ARG A 27 6.05 22.22 -4.32
CA ARG A 27 7.33 21.50 -4.20
C ARG A 27 7.10 20.00 -4.42
N MET A 28 7.93 19.37 -5.26
CA MET A 28 7.98 17.90 -5.31
C MET A 28 8.29 17.31 -3.93
N PRO A 29 7.62 16.23 -3.51
CA PRO A 29 7.91 15.61 -2.23
C PRO A 29 9.35 15.12 -2.13
N THR A 30 9.96 15.18 -0.94
CA THR A 30 11.24 14.50 -0.71
C THR A 30 11.05 12.99 -0.63
N ARG A 31 12.18 12.28 -0.68
CA ARG A 31 12.25 10.82 -0.50
C ARG A 31 11.71 10.39 0.87
N GLU A 32 12.02 11.16 1.92
CA GLU A 32 11.54 10.94 3.28
C GLU A 32 10.02 11.15 3.37
N GLU A 33 9.50 12.20 2.75
CA GLU A 33 8.05 12.46 2.71
C GLU A 33 7.30 11.36 1.94
N PHE A 34 7.89 10.84 0.87
CA PHE A 34 7.34 9.72 0.12
C PHE A 34 7.29 8.44 0.96
N VAL A 35 8.37 8.09 1.64
CA VAL A 35 8.41 6.92 2.54
C VAL A 35 7.43 7.07 3.71
N GLU A 36 7.36 8.25 4.32
CA GLU A 36 6.38 8.58 5.35
C GLU A 36 4.94 8.41 4.84
N HIS A 37 4.68 8.80 3.59
CA HIS A 37 3.36 8.62 2.97
C HIS A 37 3.03 7.14 2.79
N LEU A 38 3.97 6.31 2.32
CA LEU A 38 3.77 4.86 2.18
C LEU A 38 3.39 4.21 3.52
N TRP A 39 4.11 4.55 4.59
CA TRP A 39 3.77 4.08 5.93
C TRP A 39 2.39 4.55 6.39
N LYS A 40 2.08 5.85 6.28
CA LYS A 40 0.83 6.43 6.80
C LYS A 40 -0.42 6.03 6.02
N GLU A 41 -0.31 5.90 4.71
CA GLU A 41 -1.47 5.74 3.83
C GLU A 41 -1.68 4.32 3.31
N MET A 42 -0.62 3.49 3.29
CA MET A 42 -0.70 2.13 2.78
C MET A 42 -0.51 1.06 3.86
N ILE A 43 0.47 1.21 4.74
CA ILE A 43 0.86 0.13 5.67
C ILE A 43 0.13 0.28 7.02
N ASN A 44 0.33 1.37 7.74
CA ASN A 44 -0.22 1.59 9.08
C ASN A 44 -1.76 1.52 9.15
N PRO A 45 -2.53 1.95 8.13
CA PRO A 45 -3.98 1.83 8.20
C PRO A 45 -4.47 0.38 8.33
N LEU A 46 -3.67 -0.60 7.89
CA LEU A 46 -4.03 -2.03 7.92
C LEU A 46 -4.00 -2.63 9.33
N ASP A 47 -3.49 -1.90 10.32
CA ASP A 47 -3.55 -2.26 11.75
C ASP A 47 -4.99 -2.14 12.32
N GLN A 48 -5.86 -1.42 11.63
CA GLN A 48 -7.25 -1.19 12.07
C GLN A 48 -8.15 -2.32 11.54
N THR A 49 -8.76 -3.09 12.44
CA THR A 49 -9.65 -4.21 12.09
C THR A 49 -10.86 -3.79 11.24
N SER A 50 -11.33 -2.54 11.37
CA SER A 50 -12.37 -1.95 10.50
C SER A 50 -11.97 -1.87 9.02
N ARG A 51 -10.70 -2.04 8.68
CA ARG A 51 -10.26 -2.18 7.28
C ARG A 51 -10.71 -3.49 6.65
N LEU A 52 -10.87 -4.56 7.42
CA LEU A 52 -11.35 -5.84 6.89
C LEU A 52 -12.75 -5.69 6.31
N ASP A 53 -13.64 -4.97 6.99
CA ASP A 53 -15.00 -4.68 6.48
C ASP A 53 -14.95 -3.92 5.15
N ASN A 54 -14.03 -2.96 5.02
CA ASN A 54 -13.85 -2.20 3.79
C ASN A 54 -13.32 -3.08 2.65
N ILE A 55 -12.40 -4.01 2.94
CA ILE A 55 -11.87 -4.97 1.96
C ILE A 55 -13.01 -5.89 1.50
N ILE A 56 -13.74 -6.49 2.45
CA ILE A 56 -14.88 -7.38 2.17
C ILE A 56 -15.93 -6.66 1.31
N ALA A 57 -16.34 -5.45 1.71
CA ALA A 57 -17.32 -4.65 0.98
C ALA A 57 -16.85 -4.31 -0.44
N ASN A 58 -15.56 -3.98 -0.61
CA ASN A 58 -15.01 -3.68 -1.92
C ASN A 58 -14.96 -4.92 -2.83
N CYS A 59 -14.55 -6.07 -2.29
CA CYS A 59 -14.55 -7.35 -3.00
C CYS A 59 -15.97 -7.77 -3.43
N LYS A 60 -16.96 -7.63 -2.55
CA LYS A 60 -18.38 -7.91 -2.87
C LYS A 60 -18.92 -7.01 -3.97
N ARG A 61 -18.54 -5.74 -3.97
CA ARG A 61 -18.96 -4.76 -4.98
C ARG A 61 -18.33 -5.01 -6.35
N ARG A 62 -17.18 -5.70 -6.39
CA ARG A 62 -16.41 -5.95 -7.61
C ARG A 62 -15.89 -7.38 -7.65
N PRO A 63 -16.79 -8.36 -7.85
CA PRO A 63 -16.43 -9.78 -7.80
C PRO A 63 -15.46 -10.23 -8.91
N ASP A 64 -15.31 -9.44 -9.97
CA ASP A 64 -14.43 -9.74 -11.11
C ASP A 64 -13.09 -9.00 -11.10
N ASP A 65 -12.83 -8.12 -10.10
CA ASP A 65 -11.55 -7.43 -9.97
C ASP A 65 -10.45 -8.44 -9.55
N PRO A 66 -9.16 -8.18 -9.88
CA PRO A 66 -8.07 -8.98 -9.34
C PRO A 66 -8.13 -9.06 -7.82
N PHE A 67 -7.97 -10.27 -7.27
CA PHE A 67 -8.03 -10.55 -5.83
C PHE A 67 -9.40 -10.30 -5.18
N ALA A 68 -10.50 -10.26 -5.93
CA ALA A 68 -11.85 -10.16 -5.37
C ALA A 68 -12.19 -11.32 -4.42
N GLU A 69 -11.55 -12.49 -4.58
CA GLU A 69 -11.67 -13.67 -3.73
C GLU A 69 -11.15 -13.47 -2.30
N VAL A 70 -10.36 -12.41 -2.05
CA VAL A 70 -9.83 -12.09 -0.71
C VAL A 70 -10.97 -11.77 0.27
N GLY A 71 -12.02 -11.07 -0.17
CA GLY A 71 -13.17 -10.76 0.71
C GLY A 71 -13.82 -12.01 1.29
N PRO A 72 -14.29 -12.96 0.46
CA PRO A 72 -14.79 -14.25 0.93
C PRO A 72 -13.77 -15.06 1.74
N ALA A 73 -12.46 -14.94 1.46
CA ALA A 73 -11.42 -15.62 2.25
C ALA A 73 -11.32 -15.06 3.67
N ILE A 74 -11.37 -13.73 3.84
CA ILE A 74 -11.41 -13.08 5.15
C ILE A 74 -12.65 -13.51 5.93
N GLU A 75 -13.83 -13.53 5.30
CA GLU A 75 -15.08 -13.97 5.94
C GLU A 75 -14.97 -15.41 6.47
N ARG A 76 -14.37 -16.33 5.69
CA ARG A 76 -14.13 -17.71 6.12
C ARG A 76 -13.13 -17.80 7.28
N ALA A 77 -12.06 -17.01 7.26
CA ALA A 77 -11.06 -16.99 8.33
C ALA A 77 -11.67 -16.51 9.65
N LEU A 78 -12.45 -15.43 9.62
CA LEU A 78 -13.19 -14.93 10.78
C LEU A 78 -14.18 -15.97 11.31
N ALA A 79 -14.94 -16.63 10.42
CA ALA A 79 -15.89 -17.69 10.81
C ALA A 79 -15.19 -18.93 11.41
N ALA A 80 -13.94 -19.19 11.05
CA ALA A 80 -13.11 -20.25 11.61
C ALA A 80 -12.46 -19.87 12.96
N GLY A 81 -12.67 -18.64 13.44
CA GLY A 81 -12.16 -18.16 14.73
C GLY A 81 -10.77 -17.53 14.67
N VAL A 82 -10.23 -17.24 13.47
CA VAL A 82 -9.02 -16.42 13.35
C VAL A 82 -9.37 -15.00 13.81
N SER A 83 -8.51 -14.40 14.64
CA SER A 83 -8.73 -13.03 15.12
C SER A 83 -8.61 -12.03 13.98
N ALA A 84 -9.37 -10.93 14.04
CA ALA A 84 -9.28 -9.87 13.04
C ALA A 84 -7.89 -9.21 13.09
N GLU A 85 -7.31 -9.13 14.27
CA GLU A 85 -5.97 -8.62 14.55
C GLU A 85 -4.89 -9.44 13.84
N ASP A 86 -4.96 -10.77 13.87
CA ASP A 86 -4.00 -11.64 13.18
C ASP A 86 -4.10 -11.49 11.65
N ILE A 87 -5.32 -11.37 11.12
CA ILE A 87 -5.53 -11.14 9.69
C ILE A 87 -4.95 -9.77 9.29
N CYS A 88 -5.19 -8.73 10.08
CA CYS A 88 -4.61 -7.41 9.89
C CYS A 88 -3.08 -7.43 9.92
N LEU A 89 -2.48 -8.16 10.87
CA LEU A 89 -1.03 -8.33 10.97
C LEU A 89 -0.45 -8.98 9.71
N ILE A 90 -1.07 -10.06 9.21
CA ILE A 90 -0.64 -10.76 8.00
C ILE A 90 -0.72 -9.83 6.77
N ILE A 91 -1.84 -9.12 6.60
CA ILE A 91 -2.03 -8.21 5.45
C ILE A 91 -1.07 -7.03 5.52
N ARG A 92 -0.84 -6.46 6.71
CA ARG A 92 0.10 -5.36 6.94
C ARG A 92 1.54 -5.79 6.63
N SER A 93 1.95 -6.98 7.09
CA SER A 93 3.27 -7.56 6.78
C SER A 93 3.45 -7.79 5.28
N THR A 94 2.47 -8.43 4.62
CA THR A 94 2.51 -8.68 3.16
C THR A 94 2.58 -7.38 2.37
N THR A 95 1.87 -6.34 2.80
CA THR A 95 1.90 -5.01 2.17
C THR A 95 3.26 -4.34 2.34
N TYR A 96 3.85 -4.43 3.55
CA TYR A 96 5.21 -3.94 3.78
C TYR A 96 6.21 -4.65 2.85
N GLU A 97 6.18 -5.98 2.77
CA GLU A 97 7.08 -6.75 1.90
C GLU A 97 6.92 -6.39 0.42
N ALA A 98 5.68 -6.22 -0.05
CA ALA A 98 5.41 -5.82 -1.43
C ALA A 98 5.94 -4.42 -1.74
N VAL A 99 5.73 -3.45 -0.83
CA VAL A 99 6.25 -2.08 -0.97
C VAL A 99 7.78 -2.09 -0.93
N PHE A 100 8.37 -2.73 0.07
CA PHE A 100 9.82 -2.84 0.23
C PHE A 100 10.47 -3.50 -1.00
N GLY A 101 9.96 -4.66 -1.42
CA GLY A 101 10.48 -5.40 -2.57
C GLY A 101 10.37 -4.62 -3.88
N THR A 102 9.29 -3.84 -4.06
CA THR A 102 9.13 -2.96 -5.22
C THR A 102 10.17 -1.83 -5.21
N LEU A 103 10.38 -1.16 -4.07
CA LEU A 103 11.38 -0.10 -3.95
C LEU A 103 12.80 -0.63 -4.10
N TYR A 104 13.07 -1.84 -3.59
CA TYR A 104 14.32 -2.53 -3.79
C TYR A 104 14.56 -2.83 -5.27
N ALA A 105 13.58 -3.41 -5.97
CA ALA A 105 13.70 -3.75 -7.38
C ALA A 105 13.89 -2.53 -8.30
N ILE A 106 13.25 -1.39 -8.00
CA ILE A 106 13.43 -0.15 -8.77
C ILE A 106 14.78 0.51 -8.47
N GLY A 107 15.35 0.29 -7.28
CA GLY A 107 16.68 0.76 -6.93
C GLY A 107 17.82 -0.14 -7.40
N ASP A 108 17.53 -1.31 -8.00
CA ASP A 108 18.54 -2.25 -8.49
C ASP A 108 19.21 -1.72 -9.78
N PRO A 109 20.54 -1.86 -9.97
CA PRO A 109 21.28 -1.29 -11.10
C PRO A 109 20.87 -1.79 -12.50
N GLY A 110 19.92 -2.73 -12.60
CA GLY A 110 19.27 -3.11 -13.86
C GLY A 110 18.22 -2.11 -14.37
N VAL A 111 17.87 -1.07 -13.60
CA VAL A 111 16.91 0.00 -13.96
C VAL A 111 17.64 1.34 -14.05
N ASP A 112 17.50 2.04 -15.18
CA ASP A 112 18.25 3.28 -15.48
C ASP A 112 17.70 4.51 -14.70
N ASP A 113 18.64 5.30 -14.18
CA ASP A 113 18.57 6.61 -13.50
C ASP A 113 17.91 6.80 -12.09
N ASN A 114 18.76 6.63 -11.07
CA ASN A 114 19.34 7.66 -10.18
C ASN A 114 18.57 8.41 -9.07
N ASP A 115 17.23 8.38 -8.97
CA ASP A 115 16.52 9.07 -7.85
C ASP A 115 15.79 8.15 -6.85
N VAL A 116 15.71 6.85 -7.15
CA VAL A 116 14.94 5.87 -6.35
C VAL A 116 15.84 4.96 -5.51
N PHE A 117 17.17 5.07 -5.68
CA PHE A 117 18.17 4.22 -5.03
C PHE A 117 18.11 4.36 -3.51
N GLY A 118 18.00 3.27 -2.75
CA GLY A 118 18.01 3.30 -1.28
C GLY A 118 16.70 3.75 -0.61
N LEU A 119 15.58 3.91 -1.33
CA LEU A 119 14.28 4.17 -0.69
C LEU A 119 13.84 3.01 0.22
N TYR A 120 14.20 1.77 -0.13
CA TYR A 120 13.95 0.60 0.70
C TYR A 120 14.70 0.67 2.04
N GLU A 121 15.87 1.33 2.10
CA GLU A 121 16.63 1.53 3.35
C GLU A 121 15.93 2.56 4.23
N LEU A 122 15.40 3.63 3.63
CA LEU A 122 14.62 4.65 4.35
C LEU A 122 13.30 4.09 4.89
N MET A 123 12.70 3.10 4.24
CA MET A 123 11.50 2.41 4.77
C MET A 123 11.73 1.84 6.16
N ALA A 124 12.91 1.28 6.44
CA ALA A 124 13.24 0.66 7.73
C ALA A 124 13.53 1.69 8.83
N THR A 125 13.91 2.92 8.48
CA THR A 125 14.30 3.98 9.43
C THR A 125 13.28 5.12 9.54
N SER A 126 12.18 5.05 8.81
CA SER A 126 11.09 6.02 8.85
C SER A 126 10.51 6.19 10.27
N PRO A 127 10.31 7.44 10.75
CA PRO A 127 9.60 7.71 11.99
C PRO A 127 8.21 7.09 12.09
N SER A 128 7.55 6.87 10.96
CA SER A 128 6.24 6.21 10.88
C SER A 128 6.29 4.69 10.81
N ALA A 129 7.48 4.08 10.78
CA ALA A 129 7.63 2.63 10.85
C ALA A 129 7.05 2.10 12.16
N LYS A 130 6.07 1.22 12.04
CA LYS A 130 5.48 0.49 13.14
C LYS A 130 5.66 -1.00 12.85
N TRP A 131 6.33 -1.69 13.75
CA TRP A 131 6.52 -3.15 13.73
C TRP A 131 5.42 -3.81 14.55
#